data_AF-A0AAE3H3F1-F1
#
_entry.id   AF-A0AAE3H3F1-F1
#
_cell.length_a   1.000
_cell.length_b   1.000
_cell.length_c   1.000
_cell.angle_alpha   90.00
_cell.angle_beta   90.00
_cell.angle_gamma   90.00
#
_symmetry.space_group_name_H-M   'P 1'
#
loop_
_entity.id
_entity.type
_entity.pdbx_description
1 polymer ?
#
loop_
_entity_poly.entity_id
_entity_poly.type
_entity_poly.pdbx_seq_one_letter_code
_entity_poly.pdbx_strand_id
1 'polypeptide(L)'
;VFFWGVLWKQTNPIAAVMVLAGSPFIGLGCDWIFENILIQYPFIRQTFGETFNFLYRVFSIFLIGSILLVIWSKYLNANGKAKIAEFDLGISLSGIGSTLFWFLLTQIPFIVVALLGLISPQTAATPAAIVCLLLFVWFHKRAKDEMTLFKSDIFYAGLLTSSMIWIMFYFA
;
A
#
# COMPACT_ATOMS: atom_id res chain seq x y z
N VAL A 1 5.62 -4.30 -2.87
CA VAL A 1 5.16 -5.56 -2.23
C VAL A 1 3.96 -6.16 -2.96
N PHE A 2 2.80 -5.50 -3.01
CA PHE A 2 1.59 -6.01 -3.69
C PHE A 2 1.82 -6.48 -5.13
N PHE A 3 2.42 -5.64 -5.98
CA PHE A 3 2.72 -5.97 -7.38
C PHE A 3 3.48 -7.31 -7.52
N TRP A 4 4.50 -7.52 -6.69
CA TRP A 4 5.30 -8.75 -6.70
C TRP A 4 4.56 -9.95 -6.09
N GLY A 5 3.70 -9.72 -5.08
CA GLY A 5 2.85 -10.78 -4.52
C GLY A 5 1.89 -11.38 -5.54
N VAL A 6 1.41 -10.58 -6.50
CA VAL A 6 0.53 -11.04 -7.59
C VAL A 6 1.34 -11.65 -8.73
N LEU A 7 2.42 -11.00 -9.17
CA LEU A 7 3.14 -11.40 -10.37
C LEU A 7 4.20 -12.49 -10.15
N TRP A 8 4.68 -12.65 -8.91
CA TRP A 8 5.78 -13.55 -8.61
C TRP A 8 5.44 -14.48 -7.45
N LYS A 9 5.07 -15.72 -7.80
CA LYS A 9 4.67 -16.79 -6.86
C LYS A 9 5.73 -17.15 -5.81
N GLN A 10 6.99 -16.79 -6.03
CA GLN A 10 8.08 -17.04 -5.08
C GLN A 10 8.24 -15.91 -4.05
N THR A 11 7.36 -14.91 -4.04
CA THR A 11 7.41 -13.84 -3.03
C THR A 11 7.22 -14.43 -1.64
N ASN A 12 8.23 -14.27 -0.78
CA ASN A 12 8.17 -14.78 0.58
C ASN A 12 7.41 -13.78 1.48
N PRO A 13 6.42 -14.23 2.28
CA PRO A 13 5.62 -13.33 3.12
C PRO A 13 6.46 -12.61 4.19
N ILE A 14 7.48 -13.26 4.74
CA ILE A 14 8.39 -12.62 5.72
C ILE A 14 9.22 -11.54 5.03
N ALA A 15 9.73 -11.80 3.82
CA ALA A 15 10.43 -10.80 3.02
C ALA A 15 9.53 -9.59 2.70
N ALA A 16 8.28 -9.85 2.31
CA ALA A 16 7.29 -8.82 2.05
C ALA A 16 7.05 -7.92 3.27
N VAL A 17 6.87 -8.51 4.46
CA VAL A 17 6.70 -7.75 5.71
C VAL A 17 7.95 -6.95 6.07
N MET A 18 9.14 -7.54 5.98
CA MET A 18 10.40 -6.85 6.27
C MET A 18 10.60 -5.63 5.36
N VAL A 19 10.37 -5.79 4.05
CA VAL A 19 10.50 -4.69 3.09
C VAL A 19 9.43 -3.63 3.31
N LEU A 20 8.19 -4.03 3.63
CA LEU A 20 7.11 -3.09 3.93
C LEU A 20 7.44 -2.25 5.16
N ALA A 21 7.81 -2.89 6.27
CA ALA A 21 8.18 -2.22 7.51
C ALA A 21 9.46 -1.38 7.37
N GLY A 22 10.39 -1.81 6.52
CA GLY A 22 11.62 -1.09 6.20
C GLY A 22 11.44 0.09 5.24
N SER A 23 10.33 0.15 4.49
CA SER A 23 10.16 1.14 3.42
C SER A 23 10.22 2.61 3.85
N PRO A 24 9.75 3.03 5.04
CA PRO A 24 9.94 4.41 5.50
C PRO A 24 11.42 4.77 5.66
N PHE A 25 12.23 3.83 6.17
CA PHE A 25 13.66 4.02 6.32
C PHE A 25 14.39 4.05 4.97
N ILE A 26 13.93 3.27 3.99
CA ILE A 26 14.43 3.36 2.61
C ILE A 26 14.15 4.76 2.05
N GLY A 27 12.95 5.30 2.29
CA GLY A 27 12.61 6.67 1.87
C GLY A 27 13.53 7.73 2.47
N LEU A 28 13.71 7.71 3.79
CA LEU A 28 14.63 8.62 4.48
C LEU A 28 16.09 8.45 4.01
N GLY A 29 16.50 7.21 3.73
CA GLY A 29 17.83 6.91 3.18
C GLY A 29 18.00 7.50 1.78
N CYS A 30 17.00 7.38 0.91
CA CYS A 30 17.03 7.98 -0.43
C CYS A 30 17.14 9.51 -0.36
N ASP A 31 16.37 10.15 0.53
CA ASP A 31 16.43 11.59 0.75
C ASP A 31 17.84 12.01 1.20
N TRP A 32 18.36 11.33 2.22
CA TRP A 32 19.68 11.61 2.76
C TRP A 32 20.78 11.42 1.72
N ILE A 33 20.77 10.32 0.95
CA ILE A 33 21.75 10.06 -0.11
C ILE A 33 21.65 11.12 -1.21
N PHE A 34 20.44 11.51 -1.61
CA PHE A 34 20.28 12.50 -2.66
C PHE A 34 20.81 13.87 -2.24
N GLU A 35 20.39 14.35 -1.08
CA GLU A 35 20.71 15.69 -0.58
C GLU A 35 22.17 15.82 -0.11
N ASN A 36 22.79 14.74 0.38
CA ASN A 36 24.15 14.82 0.93
C ASN A 36 25.22 14.32 -0.05
N ILE A 37 24.90 13.41 -0.98
CA ILE A 37 25.90 12.77 -1.85
C ILE A 37 25.65 13.11 -3.31
N LEU A 38 24.46 12.80 -3.83
CA LEU A 38 24.21 12.86 -5.28
C LEU A 38 24.15 14.31 -5.80
N ILE A 39 23.63 15.25 -5.01
CA ILE A 39 23.54 16.66 -5.41
C ILE A 39 24.90 17.34 -5.58
N GLN A 40 25.97 16.78 -4.99
CA GLN A 40 27.33 17.30 -5.15
C GLN A 40 27.83 17.16 -6.61
N TYR A 41 27.21 16.28 -7.39
CA TYR A 41 27.56 16.08 -8.80
C TYR A 41 26.75 17.05 -9.69
N PRO A 42 27.42 17.92 -10.47
CA PRO A 42 26.76 18.94 -11.29
C PRO A 42 25.74 18.37 -12.28
N PHE A 43 26.04 17.20 -12.85
CA PHE A 43 25.17 16.50 -13.79
C PHE A 43 23.82 16.11 -13.16
N ILE A 44 23.83 15.64 -11.90
CA ILE A 44 22.61 15.21 -11.21
C ILE A 44 21.75 16.41 -10.86
N ARG A 45 22.35 17.49 -10.34
CA ARG A 45 21.65 18.73 -10.03
C ARG A 45 20.96 19.34 -11.26
N GLN A 46 21.62 19.29 -12.41
CA GLN A 46 21.04 19.79 -13.68
C GLN A 46 19.93 18.90 -14.24
N THR A 47 20.03 17.58 -14.07
CA THR A 47 19.07 16.63 -14.67
C THR A 47 17.85 16.38 -13.78
N PHE A 48 18.04 16.33 -12.46
CA PHE A 48 17.00 15.92 -11.49
C PHE A 48 16.55 17.05 -10.56
N GLY A 49 17.20 18.21 -10.63
CA GLY A 49 16.90 19.38 -9.80
C GLY A 49 17.68 19.43 -8.48
N GLU A 50 17.44 20.49 -7.70
CA GLU A 50 18.14 20.74 -6.43
C GLU A 50 17.53 20.03 -5.23
N THR A 51 16.34 19.46 -5.38
CA THR A 51 15.63 18.79 -4.31
C THR A 51 15.11 17.46 -4.81
N PHE A 52 15.10 16.44 -3.95
CA PHE A 52 14.63 15.13 -4.36
C PHE A 52 13.11 15.14 -4.55
N ASN A 53 12.67 15.15 -5.82
CA ASN A 53 11.25 15.22 -6.16
C ASN A 53 10.49 14.00 -5.61
N PHE A 54 9.23 14.22 -5.20
CA PHE A 54 8.33 13.17 -4.73
C PHE A 54 8.21 11.98 -5.70
N LEU A 55 8.13 12.22 -7.01
CA LEU A 55 8.01 11.15 -8.01
C LEU A 55 9.26 10.28 -8.04
N TYR A 56 10.45 10.89 -8.02
CA TYR A 56 11.72 10.16 -7.95
C TYR A 56 11.84 9.40 -6.62
N ARG A 57 11.36 9.97 -5.52
CA ARG A 57 11.31 9.30 -4.22
C ARG A 57 10.46 8.03 -4.28
N VAL A 58 9.22 8.13 -4.75
CA VAL A 58 8.32 6.97 -4.89
C VAL A 58 8.93 5.92 -5.81
N PHE A 59 9.51 6.34 -6.94
CA PHE A 59 10.16 5.44 -7.89
C PHE A 59 11.37 4.72 -7.29
N SER A 60 12.25 5.43 -6.59
CA SER A 60 13.43 4.85 -5.94
C SER A 60 13.05 3.89 -4.82
N ILE A 61 12.07 4.23 -3.98
CA ILE A 61 11.55 3.33 -2.93
C ILE A 61 10.97 2.06 -3.57
N PHE A 62 10.22 2.20 -4.67
CA PHE A 62 9.68 1.05 -5.39
C PHE A 62 10.80 0.15 -5.95
N LEU A 63 11.82 0.73 -6.56
CA LEU A 63 12.90 -0.01 -7.21
C LEU A 63 13.79 -0.72 -6.17
N ILE A 64 14.23 0.00 -5.14
CA ILE A 64 15.04 -0.56 -4.04
C ILE A 64 14.22 -1.61 -3.27
N GLY A 65 12.96 -1.29 -2.93
CA GLY A 65 12.07 -2.23 -2.26
C GLY A 65 11.84 -3.50 -3.08
N SER A 66 11.73 -3.39 -4.41
CA SER A 66 11.61 -4.56 -5.30
C SER A 66 12.87 -5.43 -5.27
N ILE A 67 14.05 -4.82 -5.37
CA ILE A 67 15.33 -5.55 -5.30
C ILE A 67 15.46 -6.28 -3.96
N LEU A 68 15.23 -5.58 -2.85
CA LEU A 68 15.31 -6.17 -1.52
C LEU A 68 14.31 -7.31 -1.34
N LEU A 69 13.07 -7.13 -1.83
CA LEU A 69 12.05 -8.17 -1.78
C LEU A 69 12.47 -9.42 -2.55
N VAL A 70 13.07 -9.26 -3.73
CA VAL A 70 13.59 -10.39 -4.52
C VAL A 70 14.74 -11.10 -3.81
N ILE A 71 15.72 -10.35 -3.30
CA ILE A 71 16.88 -10.91 -2.59
C ILE A 71 16.43 -11.69 -1.36
N TRP A 72 15.62 -11.06 -0.49
CA TRP A 72 15.15 -11.69 0.74
C TRP A 72 14.21 -12.86 0.47
N SER A 73 13.36 -12.77 -0.55
CA SER A 73 12.49 -13.89 -0.92
C SER A 73 13.30 -15.11 -1.38
N LYS A 74 14.31 -14.92 -2.24
CA LYS A 74 15.19 -16.01 -2.66
C LYS A 74 15.97 -16.61 -1.49
N TYR A 75 16.55 -15.76 -0.64
CA TYR A 75 17.32 -16.20 0.52
C TYR A 75 16.47 -17.01 1.52
N LEU A 76 15.28 -16.53 1.85
CA LEU A 76 14.39 -17.19 2.82
C LEU A 76 13.74 -18.46 2.27
N ASN A 77 13.42 -18.50 0.97
CA ASN A 77 12.91 -19.71 0.33
C ASN A 77 14.01 -20.79 0.22
N ALA A 78 15.26 -20.41 -0.08
CA ALA A 78 16.38 -21.34 -0.14
C ALA A 78 16.68 -22.00 1.22
N ASN A 79 16.46 -21.28 2.32
CA ASN A 79 16.69 -21.77 3.69
C ASN A 79 15.49 -22.55 4.29
N GLY A 80 14.48 -22.90 3.47
CA GLY A 80 13.41 -23.85 3.84
C GLY A 80 12.46 -23.40 4.96
N LYS A 81 12.57 -22.17 5.47
CA LYS A 81 11.81 -21.72 6.65
C LYS A 81 10.39 -21.23 6.35
N ALA A 82 10.02 -21.05 5.09
CA ALA A 82 8.65 -20.69 4.74
C ALA A 82 8.03 -21.82 3.94
N LYS A 83 7.05 -22.50 4.54
CA LYS A 83 5.98 -23.10 3.75
C LYS A 83 5.43 -21.93 2.93
N ILE A 84 5.62 -21.98 1.61
CA ILE A 84 4.88 -21.16 0.67
C ILE A 84 3.44 -21.61 0.92
N ALA A 85 2.75 -20.95 1.86
CA ALA A 85 1.32 -21.03 1.89
C ALA A 85 0.94 -20.64 0.46
N GLU A 86 0.27 -21.55 -0.24
CA GLU A 86 -0.50 -21.18 -1.41
C GLU A 86 -1.45 -20.09 -0.92
N PHE A 87 -1.00 -18.84 -0.98
CA PHE A 87 -1.86 -17.69 -0.94
C PHE A 87 -2.66 -17.88 -2.21
N ASP A 88 -3.81 -18.54 -2.06
CA ASP A 88 -4.79 -18.69 -3.10
C ASP A 88 -5.36 -17.29 -3.35
N LEU A 89 -4.55 -16.48 -4.01
CA LEU A 89 -4.90 -15.26 -4.71
C LEU A 89 -5.66 -15.63 -5.99
N GLY A 90 -6.26 -16.83 -6.07
CA GLY A 90 -7.37 -17.15 -6.93
C GLY A 90 -8.56 -16.29 -6.54
N ILE A 91 -8.47 -14.99 -6.83
CA ILE A 91 -9.58 -14.08 -6.65
C ILE A 91 -10.66 -14.54 -7.62
N SER A 92 -11.70 -15.19 -7.10
CA SER A 92 -12.88 -15.51 -7.90
C SER A 92 -13.50 -14.19 -8.36
N LEU A 93 -13.35 -13.89 -9.66
CA LEU A 93 -13.85 -12.67 -10.30
C LEU A 93 -15.36 -12.45 -10.07
N SER A 94 -16.10 -13.51 -9.76
CA SER A 94 -17.55 -13.44 -9.52
C SER A 94 -17.94 -12.67 -8.25
N GLY A 95 -17.02 -12.49 -7.28
CA GLY A 95 -17.30 -11.77 -6.02
C GLY A 95 -16.87 -10.30 -6.00
N ILE A 96 -15.84 -9.94 -6.78
CA ILE A 96 -15.17 -8.63 -6.74
C ILE A 96 -16.13 -7.48 -7.10
N GLY A 97 -17.00 -7.71 -8.10
CA GLY A 97 -17.90 -6.66 -8.60
C GLY A 97 -18.85 -6.14 -7.53
N SER A 98 -19.36 -7.01 -6.66
CA SER A 98 -20.23 -6.60 -5.55
C SER A 98 -19.47 -5.78 -4.50
N THR A 99 -18.25 -6.19 -4.15
CA THR A 99 -17.40 -5.51 -3.18
C THR A 99 -16.96 -4.14 -3.67
N LEU A 100 -16.56 -4.04 -4.94
CA LEU A 100 -16.24 -2.76 -5.61
C LEU A 100 -17.44 -1.83 -5.66
N PHE A 101 -18.63 -2.35 -5.96
CA PHE A 101 -19.85 -1.55 -6.00
C PHE A 101 -20.15 -0.91 -4.63
N TRP A 102 -20.11 -1.67 -3.55
CA TRP A 102 -20.32 -1.13 -2.20
C TRP A 102 -19.24 -0.15 -1.78
N PHE A 103 -17.98 -0.41 -2.15
CA PHE A 103 -16.89 0.54 -1.92
C PHE A 103 -17.17 1.87 -2.62
N LEU A 104 -17.44 1.85 -3.92
CA LEU A 104 -17.74 3.06 -4.69
C LEU A 104 -18.98 3.77 -4.17
N LEU A 105 -20.04 3.03 -3.85
CA LEU A 105 -21.28 3.60 -3.31
C LEU A 105 -21.04 4.39 -2.01
N THR A 106 -20.12 3.92 -1.15
CA THR A 106 -19.80 4.62 0.10
C THR A 106 -18.82 5.79 -0.08
N GLN A 107 -17.91 5.73 -1.06
CA GLN A 107 -16.86 6.74 -1.24
C GLN A 107 -17.24 7.86 -2.23
N ILE A 108 -18.02 7.57 -3.27
CA ILE A 108 -18.47 8.56 -4.27
C ILE A 108 -19.16 9.77 -3.62
N PRO A 109 -20.05 9.62 -2.62
CA PRO A 109 -20.66 10.78 -1.97
C PRO A 109 -19.63 11.75 -1.37
N PHE A 110 -18.59 11.24 -0.69
CA PHE A 110 -17.52 12.09 -0.14
C PHE A 110 -16.74 12.80 -1.24
N ILE A 111 -16.44 12.10 -2.34
CA ILE A 111 -15.77 12.68 -3.50
C ILE A 111 -16.63 13.78 -4.12
N VAL A 112 -17.91 13.53 -4.37
CA VAL A 112 -18.83 14.49 -4.99
C VAL A 112 -19.01 15.73 -4.12
N VAL A 113 -19.23 15.56 -2.81
CA VAL A 113 -19.44 16.68 -1.88
C VAL A 113 -18.16 17.53 -1.76
N ALA A 114 -16.97 16.90 -1.78
CA ALA A 114 -15.70 17.62 -1.82
C ALA A 114 -15.50 18.37 -3.15
N LEU A 115 -15.83 17.75 -4.30
CA LEU A 115 -15.72 18.38 -5.62
C LEU A 115 -16.70 19.55 -5.82
N LEU A 116 -17.88 19.48 -5.21
CA LEU A 116 -18.86 20.57 -5.20
C LEU A 116 -18.48 21.71 -4.23
N GLY A 117 -17.37 21.57 -3.50
CA GLY A 117 -16.89 22.59 -2.54
C GLY A 117 -17.77 22.74 -1.30
N LEU A 118 -18.66 21.78 -1.03
CA LEU A 118 -19.55 21.82 0.13
C LEU A 118 -18.79 21.54 1.44
N ILE A 119 -17.74 20.73 1.36
CA ILE A 119 -16.81 20.44 2.46
C ILE A 119 -15.38 20.46 1.92
N SER A 120 -14.40 20.81 2.77
CA SER A 120 -13.00 20.69 2.36
C SER A 120 -12.57 19.21 2.32
N PRO A 121 -11.65 18.81 1.42
CA PRO A 121 -11.14 17.44 1.37
C PRO A 121 -10.62 16.95 2.74
N GLN A 122 -9.96 17.84 3.49
CA GLN A 122 -9.40 17.54 4.81
C GLN A 122 -10.50 17.17 5.82
N THR A 123 -11.65 17.84 5.77
CA THR A 123 -12.80 17.51 6.64
C THR A 123 -13.48 16.20 6.23
N ALA A 124 -13.41 15.83 4.94
CA ALA A 124 -13.94 14.57 4.44
C ALA A 124 -13.05 13.35 4.76
N ALA A 125 -11.75 13.58 5.00
CA ALA A 125 -10.75 12.51 5.17
C ALA A 125 -11.09 11.51 6.28
N THR A 126 -11.32 12.01 7.50
CA THR A 126 -11.63 11.17 8.67
C THR A 126 -12.95 10.39 8.51
N PRO A 127 -14.08 11.01 8.15
CA PRO A 127 -15.32 10.26 7.97
C PRO A 127 -15.25 9.28 6.79
N ALA A 128 -14.62 9.63 5.66
CA ALA A 128 -14.46 8.72 4.53
C ALA A 128 -13.64 7.48 4.90
N ALA A 129 -12.54 7.67 5.63
CA ALA A 129 -11.70 6.59 6.12
C ALA A 129 -12.42 5.67 7.12
N ILE A 130 -13.16 6.25 8.08
CA ILE A 130 -13.97 5.48 9.03
C ILE A 130 -15.03 4.65 8.30
N VAL A 131 -15.75 5.24 7.36
CA VAL A 131 -16.76 4.53 6.56
C VAL A 131 -16.11 3.39 5.76
N CYS A 132 -14.95 3.61 5.17
CA CYS A 132 -14.20 2.56 4.49
C CYS A 132 -13.83 1.42 5.45
N LEU A 133 -13.29 1.73 6.64
CA LEU A 133 -12.92 0.71 7.60
C LEU A 133 -14.14 -0.11 8.06
N LEU A 134 -15.25 0.57 8.35
CA LEU A 134 -16.51 -0.08 8.74
C LEU A 134 -17.06 -0.99 7.64
N LEU A 135 -16.92 -0.60 6.36
CA LEU A 135 -17.32 -1.44 5.23
C LEU A 135 -16.54 -2.76 5.20
N PHE A 136 -15.22 -2.73 5.43
CA PHE A 136 -14.40 -3.94 5.49
C PHE A 136 -14.71 -4.81 6.72
N VAL A 137 -15.00 -4.20 7.87
CA VAL A 137 -15.47 -4.94 9.05
C VAL A 137 -16.82 -5.63 8.77
N TRP A 138 -17.72 -4.96 8.04
CA TRP A 138 -18.98 -5.55 7.61
C TRP A 138 -18.77 -6.73 6.64
N PHE A 139 -17.86 -6.61 5.68
CA PHE A 139 -17.51 -7.71 4.79
C PHE A 139 -16.92 -8.90 5.52
N HIS A 140 -16.02 -8.68 6.48
CA HIS A 140 -15.46 -9.75 7.30
C HIS A 140 -16.57 -10.52 8.06
N LYS A 141 -17.51 -9.80 8.69
CA LYS A 141 -18.66 -10.44 9.36
C LYS A 141 -19.52 -11.27 8.41
N ARG A 142 -19.70 -10.79 7.17
CA ARG A 142 -20.51 -11.48 6.15
C ARG A 142 -19.83 -12.71 5.56
N ALA A 143 -18.50 -12.73 5.53
CA ALA A 143 -17.71 -13.86 5.05
C ALA A 143 -17.83 -15.12 5.93
N LYS A 144 -18.47 -15.03 7.11
CA LYS A 144 -18.57 -16.13 8.10
C LYS A 144 -17.22 -16.78 8.42
N ASP A 145 -16.17 -15.97 8.41
CA ASP A 145 -14.84 -16.41 8.75
C ASP A 145 -14.80 -16.73 10.26
N GLU A 146 -14.42 -17.95 10.65
CA GLU A 146 -14.31 -18.34 12.06
C GLU A 146 -13.09 -17.70 12.75
N MET A 147 -12.21 -17.07 11.97
CA MET A 147 -11.01 -16.41 12.48
C MET A 147 -11.36 -15.11 13.23
N THR A 148 -10.65 -14.86 14.34
CA THR A 148 -10.75 -13.60 15.07
C THR A 148 -10.39 -12.41 14.16
N LEU A 149 -11.13 -11.30 14.26
CA LEU A 149 -10.98 -10.08 13.45
C LEU A 149 -9.53 -9.67 13.17
N PHE A 150 -8.69 -9.65 14.22
CA PHE A 150 -7.28 -9.24 14.14
C PHE A 150 -6.35 -10.25 13.46
N LYS A 151 -6.86 -11.42 13.07
CA LYS A 151 -6.11 -12.43 12.29
C LYS A 151 -6.63 -12.55 10.86
N SER A 152 -7.66 -11.79 10.48
CA SER A 152 -8.23 -11.84 9.13
C SER A 152 -7.50 -10.90 8.18
N ASP A 153 -7.14 -11.42 7.00
CA ASP A 153 -6.54 -10.63 5.92
C ASP A 153 -7.46 -9.50 5.45
N ILE A 154 -8.78 -9.72 5.52
CA ILE A 154 -9.80 -8.71 5.15
C ILE A 154 -9.71 -7.49 6.07
N PHE A 155 -9.44 -7.70 7.36
CA PHE A 155 -9.31 -6.60 8.32
C PHE A 155 -8.07 -5.74 8.03
N TYR A 156 -6.91 -6.36 7.80
CA TYR A 156 -5.68 -5.62 7.47
C TYR A 156 -5.74 -4.94 6.11
N ALA A 157 -6.39 -5.58 5.12
CA ALA A 157 -6.68 -4.94 3.84
C ALA A 157 -7.56 -3.69 4.06
N GLY A 158 -8.62 -3.80 4.86
CA GLY A 158 -9.49 -2.66 5.20
C GLY A 158 -8.79 -1.54 5.95
N LEU A 159 -7.92 -1.88 6.90
CA LEU A 159 -7.11 -0.91 7.64
C LEU A 159 -6.17 -0.15 6.69
N LEU A 160 -5.50 -0.87 5.80
CA LEU A 160 -4.61 -0.26 4.80
C LEU A 160 -5.38 0.62 3.83
N THR A 161 -6.51 0.15 3.28
CA THR A 161 -7.33 0.92 2.34
C THR A 161 -7.94 2.15 3.00
N SER A 162 -8.44 2.05 4.24
CA SER A 162 -8.97 3.19 4.99
C SER A 162 -7.90 4.25 5.25
N SER A 163 -6.68 3.83 5.58
CA SER A 163 -5.52 4.72 5.75
C SER A 163 -5.16 5.43 4.44
N MET A 164 -5.21 4.72 3.32
CA MET A 164 -4.98 5.31 2.00
C MET A 164 -6.03 6.35 1.63
N ILE A 165 -7.31 6.10 1.91
CA ILE A 165 -8.39 7.07 1.69
C ILE A 165 -8.20 8.31 2.56
N TRP A 166 -7.84 8.11 3.83
CA TRP A 166 -7.55 9.22 4.72
C TRP A 166 -6.43 10.11 4.16
N ILE A 167 -5.31 9.51 3.76
CA ILE A 167 -4.17 10.22 3.16
C ILE A 167 -4.60 10.94 1.87
N MET A 168 -5.36 10.25 1.01
CA MET A 168 -5.82 10.81 -0.26
C MET A 168 -6.64 12.08 -0.04
N PHE A 169 -7.62 12.07 0.87
CA PHE A 169 -8.46 13.24 1.15
C PHE A 169 -7.75 14.31 1.98
N TYR A 170 -6.85 13.94 2.88
CA TYR A 170 -6.14 14.90 3.73
C TYR A 170 -5.15 15.74 2.93
N PHE A 171 -4.52 15.16 1.90
CA PHE A 171 -3.52 15.81 1.05
C PHE A 171 -4.03 16.22 -0.34
N ALA A 172 -5.31 15.98 -0.65
CA ALA A 172 -5.96 16.52 -1.85
C ALA A 172 -6.33 18.00 -1.68
#